data_AF-A0A380DTZ1-F1
#
_entry.id   AF-A0A380DTZ1-F1
#
_cell.length_a   1.000
_cell.length_b   1.000
_cell.length_c   1.000
_cell.angle_alpha   90.00
_cell.angle_beta   90.00
_cell.angle_gamma   90.00
#
_symmetry.space_group_name_H-M   'P 1'
#
loop_
_entity.id
_entity.type
_entity.pdbx_description
1 polymer ?
#
loop_
_entity_poly.entity_id
_entity_poly.type
_entity_poly.pdbx_seq_one_letter_code
_entity_poly.pdbx_strand_id
1 'polypeptide(L)' 'MRKLVVGSRRSKLALTQSQQFIDKLKAVEPNLEIEIKEIVTKGDRIVDKQLSKVGGKGLFVKEIQHNFLKKYRHGNTLA' A
#
# COMPACT_ATOMS: atom_id res chain seq x y z
N MET A 1 -13.69 16.07 7.63
CA MET A 1 -12.51 15.50 8.31
C MET A 1 -11.59 14.86 7.27
N ARG A 2 -10.27 14.80 7.49
CA ARG A 2 -9.33 14.17 6.54
C ARG A 2 -9.16 12.69 6.92
N LYS A 3 -9.59 11.80 6.04
CA LYS A 3 -9.41 10.34 6.18
C LYS A 3 -8.07 9.92 5.59
N LEU A 4 -7.24 9.21 6.37
CA LEU A 4 -5.97 8.65 5.91
C LEU A 4 -6.21 7.27 5.29
N VAL A 5 -5.64 7.04 4.10
CA VAL A 5 -5.70 5.73 3.44
C VAL A 5 -4.32 5.10 3.46
N VAL A 6 -4.20 3.94 4.09
CA VAL A 6 -2.97 3.16 4.19
C VAL A 6 -3.03 2.03 3.16
N GLY A 7 -2.10 2.03 2.21
CA GLY A 7 -1.94 0.93 1.26
C GLY A 7 -1.16 -0.22 1.84
N SER A 8 -1.67 -1.45 1.74
CA SER A 8 -0.91 -2.64 2.14
C SER A 8 -1.04 -3.78 1.14
N ARG A 9 -0.08 -4.71 1.18
CA ARG A 9 -0.24 -6.00 0.48
C ARG A 9 -1.23 -6.86 1.26
N ARG A 10 -1.90 -7.77 0.55
CA ARG A 10 -2.85 -8.73 1.16
C ARG A 10 -2.20 -9.83 2.01
N SER A 11 -0.87 -9.95 2.02
CA SER A 11 -0.21 -10.98 2.81
C SER A 11 -0.43 -10.71 4.30
N LYS A 12 -0.65 -11.77 5.08
CA LYS A 12 -0.91 -11.64 6.53
C LYS A 12 0.16 -10.81 7.23
N LEU A 13 1.43 -11.02 6.90
CA LEU A 13 2.54 -10.24 7.45
C LEU A 13 2.43 -8.73 7.12
N ALA A 14 2.11 -8.38 5.87
CA ALA A 14 1.98 -6.97 5.49
C ALA A 14 0.79 -6.30 6.17
N LEU A 15 -0.34 -6.99 6.28
CA LEU A 15 -1.50 -6.50 7.03
C LEU A 15 -1.19 -6.29 8.51
N THR A 16 -0.50 -7.25 9.14
CA THR A 16 -0.05 -7.10 10.54
C THR A 16 0.86 -5.89 10.71
N GLN A 17 1.82 -5.69 9.81
CA GLN A 17 2.72 -4.53 9.87
C GLN A 17 1.96 -3.21 9.68
N SER A 18 0.98 -3.16 8.77
CA SER A 18 0.13 -1.99 8.57
C SER A 18 -0.73 -1.69 9.80
N GLN A 19 -1.29 -2.72 10.44
CA GLN A 19 -2.06 -2.54 11.67
C GLN A 19 -1.18 -2.01 12.80
N GLN A 20 0.02 -2.58 13.00
CA GLN A 20 0.97 -2.09 14.00
C GLN A 20 1.35 -0.62 13.81
N PHE A 21 1.49 -0.17 12.56
CA PHE A 21 1.70 1.24 12.25
C PHE A 21 0.48 2.09 12.60
N ILE A 22 -0.73 1.63 12.25
CA ILE A 22 -1.99 2.31 12.55
C ILE A 22 -2.21 2.46 14.05
N ASP A 23 -1.93 1.41 14.83
CA ASP A 23 -2.12 1.42 16.28
C ASP A 23 -1.22 2.49 16.93
N LYS A 24 0.03 2.59 16.48
CA LYS A 24 0.96 3.65 16.92
C LYS A 24 0.48 5.04 16.52
N LEU A 25 -0.09 5.19 15.32
CA LEU A 25 -0.60 6.48 14.85
C LEU A 25 -1.85 6.91 15.62
N LYS A 26 -2.76 5.98 15.90
CA LYS A 26 -3.96 6.23 16.71
C LYS A 26 -3.65 6.54 18.17
N ALA A 27 -2.53 6.04 18.71
CA ALA A 27 -2.07 6.41 20.04
C ALA A 27 -1.71 7.91 20.14
N VAL A 28 -1.31 8.53 19.02
CA VAL A 28 -0.99 9.97 18.95
C VAL A 28 -2.20 10.80 18.53
N GLU A 29 -3.00 10.32 17.58
CA GLU A 29 -4.23 10.98 17.11
C GLU A 29 -5.42 9.99 17.14
N PRO A 30 -6.12 9.88 18.28
CA PRO A 30 -7.20 8.89 18.46
C PRO A 30 -8.39 9.07 17.53
N ASN A 31 -8.64 10.31 17.09
CA ASN A 31 -9.78 10.66 16.24
C ASN A 31 -9.46 10.55 14.74
N LEU A 32 -8.25 10.13 14.37
CA LEU A 32 -7.88 9.97 12.97
C LEU A 32 -8.65 8.79 12.35
N GLU A 33 -9.48 9.10 11.36
CA GLU A 33 -10.09 8.08 10.51
C GLU A 33 -9.03 7.48 9.58
N ILE A 34 -8.80 6.17 9.70
CA ILE A 34 -7.84 5.43 8.89
C ILE A 34 -8.51 4.23 8.24
N GLU A 35 -8.27 4.02 6.94
CA GLU A 35 -8.70 2.86 6.18
C GLU A 35 -7.49 2.14 5.58
N ILE A 36 -7.44 0.81 5.70
CA ILE A 36 -6.47 -0.01 4.98
C ILE A 36 -7.07 -0.39 3.63
N LYS A 37 -6.35 -0.06 2.55
CA LYS A 37 -6.65 -0.53 1.20
C LYS A 37 -5.68 -1.65 0.83
N GLU A 38 -6.20 -2.86 0.69
CA GLU A 38 -5.43 -4.02 0.25
C GLU A 38 -5.11 -3.95 -1.24
N ILE A 39 -3.88 -4.31 -1.60
CA ILE A 39 -3.37 -4.23 -2.95
C ILE A 39 -2.68 -5.54 -3.30
N VAL A 40 -3.18 -6.19 -4.34
CA VAL A 40 -2.54 -7.38 -4.91
C VAL A 40 -1.45 -6.93 -5.87
N THR A 41 -0.21 -7.29 -5.56
CA THR A 41 0.95 -6.98 -6.39
C THR A 41 1.27 -8.12 -7.34
N LYS A 42 2.11 -7.88 -8.35
CA LYS A 42 2.60 -8.97 -9.21
C LYS A 42 3.32 -10.05 -8.41
N GLY A 43 4.09 -9.64 -7.40
CA GLY A 43 4.77 -10.56 -6.51
C GLY A 43 3.83 -11.46 -5.70
N ASP A 44 2.61 -11.03 -5.40
CA ASP A 44 1.60 -11.86 -4.72
C ASP A 44 0.95 -12.92 -5.62
N ARG A 45 1.18 -12.84 -6.94
CA ARG A 45 0.65 -13.78 -7.94
C ARG A 45 1.70 -14.83 -8.37
N ILE A 46 2.95 -14.62 -7.99
CA ILE A 46 4.06 -15.50 -8.33
C ILE A 46 4.26 -16.45 -7.15
N VAL A 47 3.74 -17.67 -7.28
CA VAL A 47 3.83 -18.70 -6.24
C VAL A 47 4.90 -19.74 -6.62
N ASP A 48 4.99 -20.09 -7.90
CA ASP A 48 5.78 -21.26 -8.36
C ASP A 48 7.02 -20.90 -9.20
N LYS A 49 7.51 -19.66 -9.09
CA LYS A 49 8.72 -19.23 -9.80
C LYS A 49 9.68 -18.57 -8.84
N GLN A 50 10.96 -18.90 -8.97
CA GLN A 50 12.03 -18.23 -8.23
C GLN A 50 12.01 -16.73 -8.57
N LEU A 51 12.03 -15.89 -7.53
CA LEU A 51 12.09 -14.43 -7.64
C LEU A 51 13.23 -13.95 -8.53
N SER A 52 14.38 -14.62 -8.49
CA SER A 52 15.55 -14.35 -9.35
C SER A 52 15.23 -14.52 -10.85
N LYS A 53 14.36 -15.45 -11.21
CA LYS A 53 13.94 -15.71 -12.59
C LYS A 53 12.81 -14.80 -13.07
N VAL A 54 12.02 -14.24 -12.14
CA VAL A 54 10.94 -13.28 -12.46
C VAL A 54 11.42 -11.84 -12.31
N GLY A 55 12.70 -11.64 -11.99
CA GLY A 55 13.33 -10.37 -11.68
C GLY A 55 12.80 -9.18 -12.50
N GLY A 56 12.32 -8.17 -11.77
CA GLY A 56 11.85 -6.89 -12.31
C GLY A 56 11.75 -5.86 -11.20
N LYS A 57 12.17 -4.61 -11.48
CA LYS A 57 12.08 -3.52 -10.51
C LYS A 57 10.62 -3.32 -10.09
N GLY A 58 10.38 -3.34 -8.77
CA GLY A 58 9.09 -2.95 -8.20
C GLY A 58 8.03 -4.05 -8.10
N LEU A 59 8.40 -5.33 -8.09
CA LEU A 59 7.47 -6.47 -8.10
C LEU A 59 6.38 -6.46 -7.01
N PHE A 60 6.71 -5.88 -5.84
CA PHE A 60 5.82 -5.79 -4.68
C PHE A 60 5.33 -4.36 -4.39
N VAL A 61 5.71 -3.36 -5.20
CA VAL A 61 5.45 -1.95 -4.92
C VAL A 61 4.81 -1.20 -6.08
N LYS A 62 4.93 -1.69 -7.31
CA LYS A 62 4.43 -1.01 -8.51
C LYS A 62 2.93 -0.78 -8.46
N GLU A 63 2.16 -1.79 -8.08
CA GLU A 63 0.70 -1.68 -7.98
C GLU A 63 0.28 -0.76 -6.81
N ILE A 64 1.04 -0.76 -5.71
CA ILE A 64 0.83 0.16 -4.59
C ILE A 64 1.04 1.59 -5.07
N GLN A 65 2.20 1.88 -5.66
CA GLN A 65 2.52 3.18 -6.24
C GLN A 65 1.48 3.63 -7.26
N HIS A 66 1.02 2.75 -8.15
CA HIS A 66 -0.01 3.08 -9.14
C HIS A 66 -1.33 3.52 -8.48
N ASN A 67 -1.76 2.83 -7.42
CA ASN A 67 -3.00 3.14 -6.72
C ASN A 67 -2.96 4.50 -6.02
N PHE A 68 -1.82 4.89 -5.46
CA PHE A 68 -1.69 6.15 -4.74
C PHE A 68 -1.23 7.31 -5.63
N LEU A 69 -0.22 7.11 -6.49
CA LEU A 69 0.34 8.18 -7.35
C LEU A 69 -0.62 8.63 -8.45
N LYS A 70 -1.52 7.77 -8.97
CA LYS A 70 -2.56 8.24 -9.91
C LYS A 70 -3.46 9.28 -9.26
N LYS A 71 -3.78 9.14 -7.97
CA LYS A 71 -4.60 10.10 -7.22
C LYS A 71 -3.91 11.47 -7.10
N TYR A 72 -2.58 11.51 -7.07
CA TYR A 72 -1.79 12.74 -7.01
C TYR A 72 -1.55 13.40 -8.37
N ARG A 73 -1.66 12.67 -9.49
CA ARG A 73 -1.45 13.21 -10.85
C ARG A 73 -2.67 13.93 -11.46
N HIS A 74 -3.85 13.83 -10.85
CA HIS A 74 -5.03 14.59 -11.25
C HIS A 74 -5.39 15.73 -10.29
N GLY A 75 -4.55 15.98 -9.28
CA GLY A 75 -4.67 17.12 -8.37
C GLY A 75 -3.74 18.29 -8.70
N ASN A 76 -2.99 18.25 -9.82
CA ASN A 76 -2.07 19.31 -10.19
C ASN A 76 -1.91 19.47 -11.71
N THR A 77 -3.04 19.57 -12.43
CA THR A 77 -3.07 20.25 -13.72
C THR A 77 -3.68 21.64 -13.49
N LEU A 78 -2.89 22.52 -12.88
CA LEU A 78 -3.01 23.96 -13.06
C LEU A 78 -1.70 24.41 -13.71
N ALA A 79 -1.69 24.30 -15.03
CA ALA A 79 -0.98 25.12 -16.02
C ALA A 79 -1.28 24.51 -17.40
#